data_AF-A0A0G0EXF3-F1
#
_entry.id   AF-A0A0G0EXF3-F1
#
_cell.length_a   1.000
_cell.length_b   1.000
_cell.length_c   1.000
_cell.angle_alpha   90.00
_cell.angle_beta   90.00
_cell.angle_gamma   90.00
#
_symmetry.space_group_name_H-M   'P 1'
#
loop_
_entity.id
_entity.type
_entity.pdbx_description
1 polymer ?
#
loop_
_entity_poly.entity_id
_entity_poly.type
_entity_poly.pdbx_seq_one_letter_code
_entity_poly.pdbx_strand_id
1 'polypeptide(L)'
;MSEQQKEQWVLYLERASVVILGLLFIFFPFVFSNITTDLFVLPKQAFLTFGVIVLMLLYGIRSFFAQNLSIKRTPFDLPILLFIGAVIASVVFSVAKFDSLFNFVPL
;
A
#
# COMPACT_ATOMS: atom_id res chain seq x y z
N MET A 1 2.18 -30.26 -6.86
CA MET A 1 0.91 -29.50 -6.95
C MET A 1 0.48 -29.52 -8.40
N SER A 2 -0.75 -29.96 -8.70
CA SER A 2 -1.23 -29.99 -10.08
C SER A 2 -1.38 -28.56 -10.62
N GLU A 3 -1.29 -28.38 -11.95
CA GLU A 3 -1.51 -27.06 -12.58
C GLU A 3 -2.85 -26.45 -12.17
N GLN A 4 -3.90 -27.27 -12.12
CA GLN A 4 -5.23 -26.89 -11.62
C GLN A 4 -5.21 -26.37 -10.18
N GLN A 5 -4.41 -26.96 -9.29
CA GLN A 5 -4.28 -26.47 -7.91
C GLN A 5 -3.60 -25.10 -7.85
N LYS A 6 -2.56 -24.85 -8.67
CA LYS A 6 -1.87 -23.55 -8.71
C LYS A 6 -2.83 -22.43 -9.15
N GLU A 7 -3.61 -22.67 -10.19
CA GLU A 7 -4.60 -21.71 -10.68
C GLU A 7 -5.64 -21.35 -9.61
N GLN A 8 -6.12 -22.35 -8.87
CA GLN A 8 -7.05 -22.13 -7.75
C GLN A 8 -6.43 -21.28 -6.64
N TRP A 9 -5.17 -21.54 -6.27
CA TRP A 9 -4.46 -20.70 -5.29
C TRP A 9 -4.30 -19.26 -5.75
N VAL A 10 -3.94 -19.04 -7.01
CA VAL A 10 -3.83 -17.69 -7.59
C VAL A 10 -5.18 -16.96 -7.52
N LEU A 11 -6.28 -17.64 -7.86
CA LEU A 11 -7.63 -17.11 -7.77
C LEU A 11 -8.03 -16.74 -6.33
N TYR A 12 -7.71 -17.60 -5.35
CA TYR A 12 -8.01 -17.31 -3.95
C TYR A 12 -7.22 -16.09 -3.44
N LEU A 13 -5.94 -15.98 -3.78
CA LEU A 13 -5.10 -14.84 -3.40
C LEU A 13 -5.62 -13.53 -4.01
N GLU A 14 -6.08 -13.57 -5.26
CA GLU A 14 -6.68 -12.41 -5.93
C GLU A 14 -7.98 -11.98 -5.25
N ARG A 15 -8.88 -12.92 -4.96
CA ARG A 15 -10.13 -12.63 -4.22
C ARG A 15 -9.86 -12.08 -2.83
N ALA A 16 -8.92 -12.67 -2.10
CA ALA A 16 -8.52 -12.18 -0.78
C ALA A 16 -8.00 -10.74 -0.85
N SER A 17 -7.17 -10.42 -1.86
CA SER A 17 -6.64 -9.07 -2.06
C SER A 17 -7.76 -8.04 -2.29
N VAL A 18 -8.75 -8.39 -3.12
CA VAL A 18 -9.93 -7.53 -3.39
C VAL A 18 -10.78 -7.33 -2.14
N VAL A 19 -11.02 -8.40 -1.36
CA VAL A 19 -11.76 -8.30 -0.10
C VAL A 19 -11.03 -7.38 0.89
N ILE A 20 -9.71 -7.55 1.05
CA ILE A 20 -8.90 -6.72 1.93
C ILE A 20 -8.95 -5.25 1.50
N LEU A 21 -8.81 -4.97 0.21
CA LEU A 21 -8.96 -3.60 -0.32
C LEU A 21 -10.34 -3.02 -0.03
N GLY A 22 -11.41 -3.80 -0.25
CA GLY A 22 -12.78 -3.38 0.04
C GLY A 22 -12.98 -3.06 1.53
N LEU A 23 -12.51 -3.94 2.42
CA LEU A 23 -12.55 -3.71 3.87
C LEU A 23 -11.74 -2.47 4.25
N LEU A 24 -10.56 -2.28 3.67
CA LEU A 24 -9.72 -1.12 3.92
C LEU A 24 -10.49 0.17 3.57
N PHE A 25 -11.09 0.28 2.39
CA PHE A 25 -11.86 1.47 2.02
C PHE A 25 -13.11 1.70 2.87
N ILE A 26 -13.81 0.64 3.25
CA ILE A 26 -15.02 0.73 4.08
C ILE A 26 -14.67 1.17 5.51
N PHE A 27 -13.63 0.57 6.10
CA PHE A 27 -13.28 0.82 7.50
C PHE A 27 -12.39 2.03 7.70
N PHE A 28 -11.60 2.44 6.70
CA PHE A 28 -10.68 3.59 6.78
C PHE A 28 -11.29 4.86 7.39
N PRO A 29 -12.49 5.34 6.99
CA PRO A 29 -13.09 6.52 7.60
C PRO A 29 -13.48 6.33 9.07
N PHE A 30 -13.61 5.10 9.54
CA PHE A 30 -14.01 4.74 10.90
C PHE A 30 -12.83 4.36 11.81
N VAL A 31 -11.59 4.43 11.32
CA VAL A 31 -10.40 4.14 12.14
C VAL A 31 -10.04 5.37 12.98
N PHE A 32 -10.26 5.25 14.28
CA PHE A 32 -9.90 6.22 15.31
C PHE A 32 -9.36 5.46 16.53
N SER A 33 -8.39 6.02 17.25
CA SER A 33 -7.82 5.39 18.43
C SER A 33 -7.22 6.42 19.38
N ASN A 34 -7.41 6.20 20.70
CA ASN A 34 -6.84 7.05 21.76
C ASN A 34 -5.54 6.46 22.33
N ILE A 35 -4.95 5.44 21.68
CA ILE A 35 -3.71 4.81 22.13
C ILE A 35 -2.52 5.78 21.99
N THR A 36 -2.55 6.65 20.98
CA THR A 36 -1.55 7.69 20.72
C THR A 36 -2.09 9.09 21.01
N THR A 37 -1.19 10.09 21.07
CA THR A 37 -1.56 11.51 21.23
C THR A 37 -2.37 12.05 20.05
N ASP A 38 -2.23 11.44 18.87
CA ASP A 38 -3.04 11.74 17.70
C ASP A 38 -4.19 10.73 17.56
N LEU A 39 -5.42 11.24 17.50
CA LEU A 39 -6.65 10.44 17.45
C LEU A 39 -7.04 9.99 16.04
N PHE A 40 -6.52 10.64 15.00
CA PHE A 40 -7.06 10.61 13.65
C PHE A 40 -6.04 10.15 12.61
N VAL A 41 -4.87 10.78 12.56
CA VAL A 41 -3.85 10.60 11.53
C VAL A 41 -3.08 9.31 11.78
N LEU A 42 -2.48 9.15 12.96
CA LEU A 42 -1.64 7.99 13.28
C LEU A 42 -2.41 6.66 13.18
N PRO A 43 -3.64 6.52 13.71
CA PRO A 43 -4.39 5.26 13.58
C PRO A 43 -4.71 4.89 12.13
N LYS A 44 -5.06 5.89 11.31
CA LYS A 44 -5.35 5.70 9.88
C LYS A 44 -4.10 5.34 9.09
N GLN A 45 -2.99 6.02 9.37
CA GLN A 45 -1.72 5.73 8.75
C GLN A 45 -1.26 4.31 9.08
N ALA A 46 -1.31 3.91 10.34
CA ALA A 46 -0.98 2.55 10.76
C ALA A 46 -1.86 1.49 10.08
N PHE A 47 -3.18 1.74 10.01
CA PHE A 47 -4.12 0.84 9.33
C PHE A 47 -3.82 0.71 7.83
N LEU A 48 -3.55 1.83 7.14
CA LEU A 48 -3.14 1.81 5.73
C LEU A 48 -1.82 1.06 5.53
N THR A 49 -0.80 1.38 6.33
CA THR A 49 0.51 0.73 6.24
C THR A 49 0.39 -0.78 6.43
N PHE A 50 -0.38 -1.22 7.43
CA PHE A 50 -0.64 -2.64 7.64
C PHE A 50 -1.35 -3.28 6.44
N GLY A 51 -2.41 -2.66 5.92
CA GLY A 51 -3.13 -3.15 4.75
C GLY A 51 -2.23 -3.29 3.51
N VAL A 52 -1.39 -2.29 3.25
CA VAL A 52 -0.43 -2.30 2.14
C VAL A 52 0.60 -3.43 2.29
N ILE A 53 1.14 -3.65 3.49
CA ILE A 53 2.08 -4.74 3.75
C ILE A 53 1.43 -6.10 3.46
N VAL A 54 0.21 -6.32 3.96
CA VAL A 54 -0.53 -7.58 3.71
C VAL A 54 -0.79 -7.78 2.22
N LEU A 55 -1.23 -6.74 1.51
CA LEU A 55 -1.47 -6.80 0.06
C LEU A 55 -0.19 -7.07 -0.73
N MET A 56 0.94 -6.46 -0.34
CA MET A 56 2.24 -6.74 -0.95
C MET A 56 2.67 -8.19 -0.74
N LEU A 57 2.47 -8.75 0.46
CA LEU A 57 2.75 -10.17 0.73
C LEU A 57 1.87 -11.07 -0.13
N LEU A 58 0.56 -10.81 -0.21
CA LEU A 58 -0.35 -11.59 -1.07
C LEU A 58 0.05 -11.50 -2.54
N TYR A 59 0.42 -10.32 -3.02
CA TYR A 59 0.90 -10.13 -4.39
C TYR A 59 2.20 -10.90 -4.65
N GLY A 60 3.15 -10.88 -3.72
CA GLY A 60 4.40 -11.63 -3.82
C GLY A 60 4.18 -13.14 -3.85
N ILE A 61 3.34 -13.65 -2.94
CA ILE A 61 2.96 -15.07 -2.89
C ILE A 61 2.23 -15.48 -4.17
N ARG A 62 1.28 -14.66 -4.64
CA ARG A 62 0.57 -14.89 -5.91
C ARG A 62 1.54 -14.98 -7.08
N SER A 63 2.48 -14.04 -7.16
CA SER A 63 3.46 -13.97 -8.24
C SER A 63 4.38 -15.18 -8.24
N PHE A 64 4.75 -15.69 -7.07
CA PHE A 64 5.52 -16.93 -6.92
C PHE A 64 4.76 -18.15 -7.48
N PHE A 65 3.47 -18.30 -7.15
CA PHE A 65 2.65 -19.42 -7.66
C PHE A 65 2.34 -19.30 -9.15
N ALA A 66 2.18 -18.08 -9.67
CA ALA A 66 1.89 -17.84 -11.07
C ALA A 66 3.11 -18.00 -11.99
N GLN A 67 4.33 -18.05 -11.44
CA GLN A 67 5.62 -18.10 -12.17
C GLN A 67 5.79 -16.99 -13.23
N ASN A 68 4.95 -15.96 -13.18
CA ASN A 68 4.93 -14.87 -14.14
C ASN A 68 4.68 -13.56 -13.39
N LEU A 69 5.70 -12.69 -13.38
CA LEU A 69 5.60 -11.32 -12.89
C LEU A 69 5.06 -10.44 -14.01
N SER A 70 3.75 -10.52 -14.25
CA SER A 70 3.10 -9.64 -15.22
C SER A 70 2.87 -8.26 -14.60
N ILE A 71 3.83 -7.35 -14.81
CA ILE A 71 3.67 -5.93 -14.48
C ILE A 71 2.76 -5.31 -15.55
N LYS A 72 1.46 -5.22 -15.24
CA LYS A 72 0.50 -4.57 -16.13
C LYS A 72 0.58 -3.06 -15.96
N ARG A 73 0.82 -2.35 -17.06
CA ARG A 73 0.80 -0.89 -17.08
C ARG A 73 -0.64 -0.40 -16.96
N THR A 74 -0.90 0.54 -16.06
CA THR A 74 -2.21 1.19 -15.93
C THR A 74 -2.13 2.67 -16.35
N PRO A 75 -3.24 3.30 -16.78
CA PRO A 75 -3.22 4.74 -17.07
C PRO A 75 -2.89 5.60 -15.85
N PHE A 76 -2.98 5.04 -14.63
CA PHE A 76 -2.59 5.72 -13.39
C PHE A 76 -1.08 5.66 -13.12
N ASP A 77 -0.33 4.79 -13.80
CA ASP A 77 1.12 4.66 -13.57
C ASP A 77 1.86 5.97 -13.85
N LEU A 78 1.48 6.68 -14.93
CA LEU A 78 2.12 7.94 -15.30
C LEU A 78 1.83 9.06 -14.28
N PRO A 79 0.57 9.33 -13.90
CA PRO A 79 0.26 10.26 -12.80
C PRO A 79 1.01 9.93 -11.50
N ILE A 80 1.05 8.64 -11.11
CA ILE A 80 1.73 8.21 -9.90
C ILE A 80 3.24 8.46 -10.00
N LEU A 81 3.85 8.13 -11.14
CA LEU A 81 5.29 8.30 -11.34
C LEU A 81 5.68 9.79 -11.39
N LEU A 82 4.85 10.63 -12.00
CA LEU A 82 5.02 12.10 -11.96
C LEU A 82 4.88 12.64 -10.53
N PHE A 83 3.91 12.15 -9.77
CA PHE A 83 3.74 12.54 -8.37
C PHE A 83 4.94 12.14 -7.51
N ILE A 84 5.43 10.91 -7.65
CA ILE A 84 6.65 10.45 -6.97
C ILE A 84 7.84 11.34 -7.35
N GLY A 85 8.00 11.63 -8.65
CA GLY A 85 9.04 12.53 -9.12
C GLY A 85 8.95 13.94 -8.50
N ALA A 86 7.74 14.49 -8.41
CA ALA A 86 7.49 15.79 -7.79
C ALA A 86 7.81 15.78 -6.29
N VAL A 87 7.44 14.73 -5.57
CA VAL A 87 7.76 14.56 -4.14
C VAL A 87 9.27 14.45 -3.93
N ILE A 88 9.98 13.66 -4.74
CA ILE A 88 11.45 13.55 -4.67
C ILE A 88 12.10 14.91 -4.94
N ALA A 89 11.64 15.62 -5.98
CA ALA A 89 12.12 16.97 -6.27
C ALA A 89 11.87 17.93 -5.10
N SER A 90 10.70 17.85 -4.47
CA SER A 90 10.36 18.65 -3.29
C SER A 90 11.33 18.42 -2.13
N VAL A 91 11.75 17.17 -1.88
CA VAL A 91 12.75 16.86 -0.86
C VAL A 91 14.13 17.45 -1.22
N VAL A 92 14.55 17.33 -2.48
CA VAL A 92 15.86 17.83 -2.95
C VAL A 92 15.94 19.36 -2.83
N PHE A 93 14.86 20.06 -3.16
CA PHE A 93 14.78 21.53 -3.09
C PHE A 93 14.29 22.07 -1.75
N SER A 94 14.01 21.20 -0.77
CA SER A 94 13.57 21.63 0.56
C SER A 94 14.67 22.40 1.29
N VAL A 95 14.28 23.52 1.92
CA VAL A 95 15.15 24.30 2.81
C VAL A 95 15.44 23.51 4.09
N ALA A 96 14.43 22.82 4.62
CA ALA A 96 14.53 21.97 5.81
C ALA A 96 14.68 20.50 5.38
N LYS A 97 15.87 20.14 4.90
CA LYS A 97 16.16 18.80 4.35
C LYS A 97 15.94 17.66 5.35
N PHE A 98 16.30 17.90 6.61
CA PHE A 98 16.16 16.92 7.69
C PHE A 98 14.68 16.68 8.00
N ASP A 99 13.90 17.74 8.12
CA ASP A 99 12.46 17.63 8.35
C ASP A 99 11.73 17.03 7.14
N SER A 100 12.13 17.35 5.91
CA SER A 100 11.49 16.75 4.72
C SER A 100 11.70 15.25 4.58
N LEU A 101 12.73 14.69 5.23
CA LEU A 101 13.03 13.26 5.20
C LEU A 101 12.47 12.51 6.43
N PHE A 102 12.49 13.15 7.59
CA PHE A 102 12.25 12.48 8.87
C PHE A 102 11.09 13.06 9.68
N ASN A 103 10.50 14.18 9.27
CA ASN A 103 9.44 14.77 10.06
C ASN A 103 8.14 13.98 9.91
N PHE A 104 7.87 13.18 10.93
CA PHE A 104 6.70 12.32 11.07
C PHE A 104 5.70 12.89 12.09
N VAL A 105 6.00 14.02 12.74
CA VAL A 105 5.22 14.55 13.87
C VAL A 105 5.03 16.07 13.73
N PRO A 106 3.79 16.59 13.68
CA PRO A 106 3.59 18.02 13.82
C PRO A 106 3.98 18.42 15.25
N LEU A 107 4.99 19.28 15.39
CA LEU A 107 5.24 20.01 16.64
C LEU A 107 4.12 21.03 16.90
#